data_AF-A0A2G9TJL4-F1
#
_entry.id   AF-A0A2G9TJL4-F1
#
_cell.length_a   1.000
_cell.length_b   1.000
_cell.length_c   1.000
_cell.angle_alpha   90.00
_cell.angle_beta   90.00
_cell.angle_gamma   90.00
#
_symmetry.space_group_name_H-M   'P 1'
#
loop_
_entity.id
_entity.type
_entity.pdbx_description
1 polymer ?
#
loop_
_entity_poly.entity_id
_entity_poly.type
_entity_poly.pdbx_seq_one_letter_code
_entity_poly.pdbx_strand_id
1 'polypeptide(L)'
;DQFAVRLNSIDCQPFLIHSHKQGAKSVQAFEILPKPAEGRKPENPWPEWPVIFRIDYGHEEMHVKTGKDPRTYSISTKAFLTAENAAGIKVVTGLEIVEVEWEKDEKGAWKLIEKLDTTRTVECDLCILAMGFVGPEKTVIEQLGLKSDPRSNILTPKDKYNSDVAKVFAAGDCRRGQSLVVWAIHEGRQAARQVDEYLMGKTTLAGPGGIVTARMTHKGHR
;
A
#
# COMPACT_ATOMS: atom_id res chain seq x y z
N ASP A 1 11.09 29.74 -5.17
CA ASP A 1 11.28 28.28 -5.21
C ASP A 1 10.31 27.64 -4.24
N GLN A 2 9.18 27.19 -4.77
CA GLN A 2 8.10 26.60 -3.99
C GLN A 2 8.20 25.09 -4.19
N PHE A 3 8.06 24.33 -3.11
CA PHE A 3 8.00 22.87 -3.15
C PHE A 3 6.58 22.53 -2.70
N ALA A 4 5.74 22.13 -3.65
CA ALA A 4 4.39 21.67 -3.40
C ALA A 4 4.32 20.17 -3.70
N VAL A 5 4.26 19.34 -2.65
CA VAL A 5 4.16 17.87 -2.77
C VAL A 5 2.71 17.43 -2.78
N ARG A 6 2.29 16.73 -3.83
CA ARG A 6 1.02 16.00 -3.90
C ARG A 6 1.18 14.53 -3.52
N LEU A 7 0.20 13.97 -2.82
CA LEU A 7 0.09 12.54 -2.52
C LEU A 7 -1.32 12.02 -2.82
N ASN A 8 -1.41 10.86 -3.49
CA ASN A 8 -2.67 10.19 -3.83
C ASN A 8 -2.80 8.88 -3.01
N SER A 9 -3.27 8.94 -1.75
CA SER A 9 -3.82 7.81 -0.95
C SER A 9 -3.89 8.17 0.56
N ILE A 10 -4.79 7.51 1.29
CA ILE A 10 -4.99 7.51 2.75
C ILE A 10 -3.68 7.28 3.53
N ASP A 11 -2.74 6.49 3.02
CA ASP A 11 -1.48 6.16 3.71
C ASP A 11 -0.28 7.00 3.25
N CYS A 12 -0.51 8.28 2.99
CA CYS A 12 0.55 9.19 2.55
C CYS A 12 1.32 9.89 3.69
N GLN A 13 1.08 9.50 4.95
CA GLN A 13 1.73 10.09 6.14
C GLN A 13 3.24 10.26 6.02
N PRO A 14 4.01 9.23 5.61
CA PRO A 14 5.47 9.35 5.59
C PRO A 14 5.93 10.46 4.66
N PHE A 15 5.25 10.62 3.53
CA PHE A 15 5.59 11.62 2.54
C PHE A 15 5.19 13.04 2.97
N LEU A 16 4.05 13.20 3.66
CA LEU A 16 3.65 14.50 4.23
C LEU A 16 4.74 15.02 5.18
N ILE A 17 5.12 14.19 6.15
CA ILE A 17 6.15 14.52 7.15
C ILE A 17 7.49 14.75 6.47
N HIS A 18 7.88 13.89 5.53
CA HIS A 18 9.19 13.98 4.89
C HIS A 18 9.32 15.24 4.04
N SER A 19 8.32 15.55 3.22
CA SER A 19 8.30 16.75 2.38
C SER A 19 8.42 18.01 3.22
N HIS A 20 7.71 18.02 4.35
CA HIS A 20 7.78 19.11 5.30
C HIS A 20 9.16 19.26 5.94
N LYS A 21 9.78 18.15 6.37
CA LYS A 21 11.15 18.13 6.90
C LYS A 21 12.20 18.59 5.87
N GLN A 22 11.92 18.38 4.59
CA GLN A 22 12.75 18.86 3.48
C GLN A 22 12.52 20.34 3.14
N GLY A 23 11.65 21.05 3.86
CA GLY A 23 11.43 22.49 3.68
C GLY A 23 10.36 22.83 2.65
N ALA A 24 9.40 21.93 2.39
CA ALA A 24 8.27 22.23 1.51
C ALA A 24 7.47 23.45 2.01
N LYS A 25 7.21 24.42 1.12
CA LYS A 25 6.45 25.64 1.45
C LYS A 25 4.98 25.32 1.74
N SER A 26 4.42 24.36 0.99
CA SER A 26 3.04 23.90 1.16
C SER A 26 2.94 22.45 0.73
N VAL A 27 2.05 21.67 1.35
CA VAL A 27 1.85 20.26 1.00
C VAL A 27 0.35 20.00 0.94
N GLN A 28 -0.12 19.36 -0.13
CA GLN A 28 -1.54 19.04 -0.33
C GLN A 28 -1.68 17.55 -0.67
N ALA A 29 -2.38 16.80 0.16
CA ALA A 29 -2.74 15.42 -0.13
C ALA A 29 -4.14 15.38 -0.75
N PHE A 30 -4.30 14.68 -1.87
CA PHE A 30 -5.59 14.51 -2.51
C PHE A 30 -6.05 13.08 -2.36
N GLU A 31 -7.25 12.90 -1.83
CA GLU A 31 -7.88 11.61 -1.62
C GLU A 31 -9.07 11.48 -2.57
N ILE A 32 -9.19 10.32 -3.21
CA ILE A 32 -10.29 10.01 -4.14
C ILE A 32 -11.56 9.63 -3.38
N LEU A 33 -11.41 9.17 -2.14
CA LEU A 33 -12.52 8.79 -1.26
C LEU A 33 -13.10 10.01 -0.53
N PRO A 34 -14.39 9.95 -0.16
CA PRO A 34 -15.01 10.99 0.67
C PRO A 34 -14.41 10.99 2.08
N LYS A 35 -14.53 12.12 2.77
CA LYS A 35 -14.10 12.24 4.17
C LYS A 35 -14.82 11.17 5.03
N PRO A 36 -14.10 10.30 5.74
CA PRO A 36 -14.71 9.33 6.64
C PRO A 36 -15.54 10.01 7.74
N ALA A 37 -16.52 9.30 8.31
CA ALA A 37 -17.36 9.81 9.40
C ALA A 37 -16.57 9.89 10.71
N GLU A 38 -16.91 10.82 11.61
CA GLU A 38 -16.24 10.94 12.92
C GLU A 38 -16.50 9.75 13.83
N GLY A 39 -17.69 9.16 13.73
CA GLY A 39 -18.12 8.01 14.52
C GLY A 39 -18.32 6.75 13.68
N ARG A 40 -18.29 5.61 14.35
CA ARG A 40 -18.56 4.30 13.75
C ARG A 40 -20.01 4.22 13.31
N LYS A 41 -20.25 3.93 12.03
CA LYS A 41 -21.60 3.78 11.50
C LYS A 41 -22.22 2.41 11.88
N PRO A 42 -23.56 2.30 11.99
CA PRO A 42 -24.22 1.01 12.27
C PRO A 42 -23.87 -0.08 11.26
N GLU A 43 -23.56 0.28 10.01
CA GLU A 43 -23.23 -0.65 8.92
C GLU A 43 -21.81 -1.22 9.00
N ASN A 44 -20.96 -0.70 9.89
CA ASN A 44 -19.62 -1.20 10.14
C ASN A 44 -19.50 -1.53 11.63
N PRO A 45 -20.11 -2.61 12.15
CA PRO A 45 -20.12 -2.94 13.57
C PRO A 45 -18.82 -3.62 14.03
N TRP A 46 -18.54 -3.60 15.34
CA TRP A 46 -17.46 -4.41 15.90
C TRP A 46 -17.77 -5.91 15.69
N PRO A 47 -16.81 -6.76 15.30
CA PRO A 47 -15.34 -6.64 15.38
C PRO A 47 -14.63 -6.13 14.12
N GLU A 48 -15.34 -5.58 13.13
CA GLU A 48 -14.70 -5.07 11.92
C GLU A 48 -13.73 -3.91 12.22
N TRP A 49 -12.82 -3.60 11.28
CA TRP A 49 -11.99 -2.41 11.42
C TRP A 49 -12.86 -1.15 11.29
N PRO A 50 -12.77 -0.18 12.22
CA PRO A 50 -13.66 0.97 12.19
C PRO A 50 -13.23 1.96 11.10
N VAL A 51 -14.15 2.20 10.16
CA VAL A 51 -14.00 3.18 9.07
C VAL A 51 -14.43 4.56 9.59
N ILE A 52 -13.56 5.18 10.40
CA ILE A 52 -13.78 6.48 11.02
C ILE A 52 -12.68 7.46 10.61
N PHE A 53 -12.96 8.76 10.71
CA PHE A 53 -11.99 9.81 10.50
C PHE A 53 -10.93 9.73 11.60
N ARG A 54 -9.68 9.56 11.18
CA ARG A 54 -8.53 9.53 12.08
C ARG A 54 -7.56 10.63 11.70
N ILE A 55 -6.98 11.21 12.73
CA ILE A 55 -5.84 12.12 12.63
C ILE A 55 -4.66 11.33 13.14
N ASP A 56 -3.72 11.07 12.24
CA ASP A 56 -2.43 10.47 12.57
C ASP A 56 -1.39 11.57 12.82
N TYR A 57 -0.26 11.18 13.39
CA TYR A 57 0.81 12.10 13.78
C TYR A 57 1.27 13.04 12.65
N GLY A 58 1.35 12.56 11.41
CA GLY A 58 1.79 13.39 10.29
C GLY A 58 0.78 14.48 9.93
N HIS A 59 -0.51 14.20 10.04
CA HIS A 59 -1.56 15.20 9.89
C HIS A 59 -1.53 16.23 11.02
N GLU A 60 -1.30 15.78 12.26
CA GLU A 60 -1.21 16.65 13.43
C GLU A 60 -0.01 17.61 13.34
N GLU A 61 1.16 17.11 12.96
CA GLU A 61 2.36 17.94 12.76
C GLU A 61 2.13 19.03 11.70
N MET A 62 1.48 18.66 10.59
CA MET A 62 1.13 19.60 9.53
C MET A 62 0.09 20.62 10.00
N HIS A 63 -0.92 20.19 10.76
CA HIS A 63 -1.93 21.07 11.32
C HIS A 63 -1.33 22.10 12.28
N VAL A 64 -0.45 21.69 13.19
CA VAL A 64 0.20 22.59 14.15
C VAL A 64 1.04 23.67 13.44
N LYS A 65 1.73 23.33 12.34
CA LYS A 65 2.59 24.29 11.64
C LYS A 65 1.89 25.13 10.58
N THR A 66 0.94 24.56 9.84
CA THR A 66 0.25 25.27 8.73
C THR A 66 -1.13 25.77 9.12
N GLY A 67 -1.66 25.36 10.27
CA GLY A 67 -2.99 25.71 10.77
C GLY A 67 -4.14 25.00 10.03
N LYS A 68 -3.85 24.08 9.10
CA LYS A 68 -4.84 23.42 8.23
C LYS A 68 -4.52 21.94 8.07
N ASP A 69 -5.56 21.13 7.86
CA ASP A 69 -5.39 19.74 7.43
C ASP A 69 -4.89 19.75 5.97
N PRO A 70 -3.78 19.08 5.65
CA PRO A 70 -3.25 19.05 4.29
C PRO A 70 -4.11 18.21 3.33
N ARG A 71 -5.10 17.45 3.82
CA ARG A 71 -5.94 16.57 3.01
C ARG A 71 -7.11 17.29 2.36
N THR A 72 -7.31 17.01 1.08
CA THR A 72 -8.52 17.34 0.32
C THR A 72 -9.15 16.04 -0.16
N TYR A 73 -10.42 15.84 0.16
CA TYR A 73 -11.18 14.62 -0.15
C TYR A 73 -11.97 14.75 -1.45
N SER A 74 -12.39 13.62 -2.00
CA SER A 74 -13.21 13.57 -3.22
C SER A 74 -12.58 14.29 -4.41
N ILE A 75 -11.25 14.16 -4.60
CA ILE A 75 -10.53 14.76 -5.73
C ILE A 75 -9.81 13.68 -6.55
N SER A 76 -9.97 13.73 -7.86
CA SER A 76 -9.19 12.96 -8.83
C SER A 76 -8.26 13.86 -9.65
N THR A 77 -7.13 13.30 -10.10
CA THR A 77 -6.20 13.99 -11.01
C THR A 77 -6.54 13.64 -12.45
N LYS A 78 -6.70 14.65 -13.30
CA LYS A 78 -6.96 14.50 -14.73
C LYS A 78 -5.70 14.51 -15.56
N ALA A 79 -4.89 15.54 -15.36
CA ALA A 79 -3.69 15.76 -16.16
C ALA A 79 -2.58 16.41 -15.36
N PHE A 80 -1.34 16.16 -15.80
CA PHE A 80 -0.15 16.84 -15.34
C PHE A 80 0.14 17.98 -16.31
N LEU A 81 0.17 19.21 -15.81
CA LEU A 81 0.61 20.37 -16.57
C LEU A 81 2.12 20.46 -16.46
N THR A 82 2.79 20.57 -17.60
CA THR A 82 4.26 20.61 -17.67
C THR A 82 4.75 21.77 -18.50
N ALA A 83 5.87 22.36 -18.11
CA ALA A 83 6.63 23.33 -18.90
C ALA A 83 8.04 22.81 -19.17
N GLU A 84 8.74 23.38 -20.14
CA GLU A 84 10.16 23.10 -20.38
C GLU A 84 11.01 24.14 -19.64
N ASN A 85 12.02 23.68 -18.91
CA ASN A 85 13.01 24.58 -18.33
C ASN A 85 14.06 24.99 -19.38
N ALA A 86 14.97 25.89 -19.00
CA ALA A 86 16.04 26.38 -19.89
C ALA A 86 16.99 25.27 -20.41
N ALA A 87 16.98 24.08 -19.80
CA ALA A 87 17.75 22.92 -20.22
C ALA A 87 16.93 21.92 -21.08
N GLY A 88 15.70 22.27 -21.46
CA GLY A 88 14.80 21.41 -22.26
C GLY A 88 14.19 20.24 -21.48
N ILE A 89 14.25 20.25 -20.14
CA ILE A 89 13.66 19.21 -19.30
C ILE A 89 12.22 19.60 -18.97
N LYS A 90 11.29 18.65 -19.16
CA LYS A 90 9.89 18.81 -18.75
C LYS A 90 9.78 18.80 -17.23
N VAL A 91 9.27 19.89 -16.67
CA VAL A 91 9.00 20.06 -15.25
C VAL A 91 7.49 20.19 -15.04
N VAL A 92 6.97 19.62 -13.96
CA VAL A 92 5.57 19.82 -13.57
C VAL A 92 5.39 21.25 -13.09
N THR A 93 4.32 21.90 -13.53
CA THR A 93 3.96 23.26 -13.11
C THR A 93 2.60 23.32 -12.45
N GLY A 94 1.76 22.31 -12.69
CA GLY A 94 0.44 22.22 -12.09
C GLY A 94 -0.24 20.91 -12.41
N LEU A 95 -1.44 20.76 -11.84
CA LEU A 95 -2.29 19.60 -11.99
C LEU A 95 -3.69 20.05 -12.31
N GLU A 96 -4.31 19.41 -13.29
CA GLU A 96 -5.74 19.53 -13.51
C GLU A 96 -6.45 18.51 -12.63
N ILE A 97 -7.39 18.99 -11.81
CA ILE A 97 -8.14 18.17 -10.86
C ILE A 97 -9.63 18.34 -11.04
N VAL A 98 -10.38 17.32 -10.63
CA VAL A 98 -11.84 17.29 -10.68
C VAL A 98 -12.38 16.71 -9.38
N GLU A 99 -13.54 17.18 -8.92
CA GLU A 99 -14.24 16.55 -7.83
C GLU A 99 -14.91 15.25 -8.27
N VAL A 100 -14.91 14.26 -7.38
CA VAL A 100 -15.43 12.93 -7.64
C VAL A 100 -16.33 12.43 -6.54
N GLU A 101 -17.35 11.70 -6.95
CA GLU A 101 -18.26 10.98 -6.07
C GLU A 101 -18.27 9.50 -6.40
N TRP A 102 -18.60 8.70 -5.40
CA TRP A 102 -18.71 7.25 -5.54
C TRP A 102 -20.18 6.86 -5.49
N GLU A 103 -20.67 6.29 -6.57
CA GLU A 103 -22.03 5.74 -6.66
C GLU A 103 -21.97 4.23 -6.85
N LYS A 104 -23.02 3.53 -6.42
CA LYS A 104 -23.17 2.11 -6.73
C LYS A 104 -23.88 1.99 -8.07
N ASP A 105 -23.24 1.29 -9.00
CA ASP A 105 -23.87 0.88 -10.26
C ASP A 105 -25.03 -0.10 -9.99
N GLU A 106 -25.87 -0.35 -11.00
CA GLU A 106 -27.02 -1.27 -10.93
C GLU A 106 -26.62 -2.69 -10.47
N LYS A 107 -25.35 -3.06 -10.68
CA LYS A 107 -24.76 -4.34 -10.26
C LYS A 107 -24.15 -4.31 -8.85
N GLY A 108 -24.31 -3.21 -8.12
CA GLY A 108 -23.78 -3.01 -6.76
C GLY A 108 -22.28 -2.69 -6.68
N ALA A 109 -21.59 -2.55 -7.82
CA ALA A 109 -20.19 -2.16 -7.87
C ALA A 109 -20.03 -0.66 -7.67
N TRP A 110 -19.04 -0.23 -6.88
CA TRP A 110 -18.72 1.18 -6.71
C TRP A 110 -18.07 1.73 -7.98
N LYS A 111 -18.64 2.80 -8.53
CA LYS A 111 -18.16 3.53 -9.69
C LYS A 111 -17.83 4.96 -9.29
N LEU A 112 -16.66 5.41 -9.74
CA LEU A 112 -16.24 6.80 -9.64
C LEU A 112 -16.97 7.63 -10.69
N ILE A 113 -17.64 8.69 -10.26
CA ILE A 113 -18.31 9.68 -11.12
C ILE A 113 -17.63 11.02 -10.92
N GLU A 114 -17.22 11.63 -12.03
CA GLU A 114 -16.54 12.92 -12.03
C GLU A 114 -17.55 14.05 -12.25
N LYS A 115 -17.43 15.11 -11.44
CA LYS A 115 -18.22 16.33 -11.62
C LYS A 115 -17.49 17.27 -12.56
N LEU A 116 -17.73 17.15 -13.86
CA LEU A 116 -17.00 17.89 -14.90
C LEU A 116 -16.99 19.42 -14.67
N ASP A 117 -18.04 19.97 -14.08
CA ASP A 117 -18.17 21.41 -13.77
C ASP A 117 -17.22 21.90 -12.66
N THR A 118 -16.57 20.99 -11.94
CA THR A 118 -15.64 21.29 -10.83
C THR A 118 -14.17 21.22 -11.22
N THR A 119 -13.89 21.10 -12.52
CA THR A 119 -12.53 21.02 -13.03
C THR A 119 -11.77 22.31 -12.71
N ARG A 120 -10.60 22.18 -12.06
CA ARG A 120 -9.74 23.32 -11.72
C ARG A 120 -8.27 22.96 -11.81
N THR A 121 -7.42 23.97 -11.99
CA THR A 121 -5.96 23.82 -11.98
C THR A 121 -5.39 24.16 -10.60
N VAL A 122 -4.45 23.35 -10.12
CA VAL A 122 -3.68 23.60 -8.90
C VAL A 122 -2.20 23.69 -9.26
N GLU A 123 -1.54 24.77 -8.83
CA GLU A 123 -0.09 24.92 -9.00
C GLU A 123 0.67 23.85 -8.21
N CYS A 124 1.67 23.24 -8.85
CA CYS A 124 2.43 22.13 -8.26
C CYS A 124 3.81 22.03 -8.90
N ASP A 125 4.84 22.15 -8.05
CA ASP A 125 6.24 22.01 -8.46
C ASP A 125 6.76 20.56 -8.32
N LEU A 126 6.11 19.71 -7.51
CA LEU A 126 6.51 18.32 -7.25
C LEU A 126 5.31 17.39 -7.00
N CYS A 127 5.06 16.43 -7.88
CA CYS A 127 4.01 15.43 -7.63
C CYS A 127 4.59 14.10 -7.15
N ILE A 128 4.12 13.58 -6.01
CA ILE A 128 4.48 12.25 -5.49
C ILE A 128 3.27 11.31 -5.61
N LEU A 129 3.43 10.21 -6.34
CA LEU A 129 2.37 9.22 -6.48
C LEU A 129 2.49 8.20 -5.34
N ALA A 130 1.50 8.21 -4.44
CA ALA A 130 1.47 7.36 -3.24
C ALA A 130 0.35 6.30 -3.30
N MET A 131 0.13 5.71 -4.48
CA MET A 131 -1.01 4.80 -4.76
C MET A 131 -0.73 3.33 -4.37
N GLY A 132 0.38 3.07 -3.66
CA GLY A 132 0.84 1.72 -3.35
C GLY A 132 1.51 1.01 -4.53
N PHE A 133 1.66 -0.31 -4.41
CA PHE A 133 2.37 -1.21 -5.32
C PHE A 133 1.49 -2.38 -5.80
N VAL A 134 1.47 -2.67 -7.09
CA VAL A 134 0.61 -3.76 -7.62
C VAL A 134 1.23 -5.15 -7.37
N GLY A 135 2.55 -5.25 -7.35
CA GLY A 135 3.25 -6.51 -7.12
C GLY A 135 4.78 -6.35 -7.22
N PRO A 136 5.52 -7.45 -7.08
CA PRO A 136 6.97 -7.48 -7.25
C PRO A 136 7.43 -7.19 -8.68
N GLU A 137 8.72 -6.85 -8.83
CA GLU A 137 9.36 -6.69 -10.13
C GLU A 137 9.35 -8.00 -10.94
N LYS A 138 9.05 -7.91 -12.24
CA LYS A 138 8.87 -9.08 -13.11
C LYS A 138 10.18 -9.75 -13.52
N THR A 139 11.29 -9.02 -13.54
CA THR A 139 12.59 -9.50 -14.03
C THR A 139 13.01 -10.83 -13.37
N VAL A 140 12.93 -10.90 -12.05
CA VAL A 140 13.31 -12.10 -11.29
C VAL A 140 12.31 -13.25 -11.49
N ILE A 141 11.02 -12.92 -11.62
CA ILE A 141 9.94 -13.89 -11.83
C ILE A 141 10.13 -14.59 -13.17
N GLU A 142 10.39 -13.82 -14.22
CA GLU A 142 10.61 -14.32 -15.58
C GLU A 142 11.91 -15.13 -15.68
N GLN A 143 13.01 -14.64 -15.10
CA GLN A 143 14.30 -15.34 -15.09
C GLN A 143 14.24 -16.69 -14.38
N LEU A 144 13.45 -16.80 -13.30
CA LEU A 144 13.26 -18.04 -12.56
C LEU A 144 12.15 -18.92 -13.13
N GLY A 145 11.37 -18.44 -14.10
CA GLY A 145 10.24 -19.17 -14.68
C GLY A 145 9.06 -19.36 -13.71
N LEU A 146 8.88 -18.43 -12.77
CA LEU A 146 7.83 -18.49 -11.75
C LEU A 146 6.47 -18.07 -12.31
N LYS A 147 5.41 -18.70 -11.82
CA LYS A 147 4.03 -18.27 -12.13
C LYS A 147 3.58 -17.13 -11.22
N SER A 148 2.80 -16.21 -11.79
CA SER A 148 2.14 -15.14 -11.05
C SER A 148 0.63 -15.36 -10.95
N ASP A 149 0.01 -14.84 -9.91
CA ASP A 149 -1.44 -14.75 -9.76
C ASP A 149 -2.02 -13.58 -10.60
N PRO A 150 -3.35 -13.44 -10.70
CA PRO A 150 -3.97 -12.32 -11.41
C PRO A 150 -3.64 -10.93 -10.84
N ARG A 151 -3.09 -10.86 -9.63
CA ARG A 151 -2.64 -9.63 -8.96
C ARG A 151 -1.13 -9.42 -9.11
N SER A 152 -0.44 -10.16 -9.97
CA SER A 152 1.00 -10.12 -10.22
C SER A 152 1.90 -10.63 -9.07
N ASN A 153 1.34 -11.21 -8.01
CA ASN A 153 2.12 -11.80 -6.92
C ASN A 153 2.63 -13.19 -7.33
N ILE A 154 3.72 -13.65 -6.71
CA ILE A 154 4.26 -15.00 -6.94
C ILE A 154 3.26 -16.04 -6.45
N LEU A 155 2.83 -16.90 -7.37
CA LEU A 155 1.84 -17.94 -7.10
C LEU A 155 2.47 -19.06 -6.26
N THR A 156 1.82 -19.36 -5.14
CA THR A 156 2.18 -20.48 -4.26
C THR A 156 0.92 -21.25 -3.89
N PRO A 157 1.01 -22.57 -3.61
CA PRO A 157 -0.14 -23.33 -3.15
C PRO A 157 -0.69 -22.78 -1.82
N LYS A 158 -1.97 -23.00 -1.56
CA LYS A 158 -2.61 -22.56 -0.31
C LYS A 158 -1.84 -23.12 0.90
N ASP A 159 -1.57 -22.23 1.87
CA ASP A 159 -0.81 -22.52 3.09
C ASP A 159 0.61 -23.08 2.85
N LYS A 160 1.17 -22.85 1.65
CA LYS A 160 2.55 -23.18 1.32
C LYS A 160 3.32 -21.98 0.76
N TYR A 161 4.64 -22.10 0.81
CA TYR A 161 5.59 -21.06 0.42
C TYR A 161 6.50 -21.51 -0.71
N ASN A 162 6.53 -22.81 -1.04
CA ASN A 162 7.22 -23.30 -2.24
C ASN A 162 6.48 -22.85 -3.51
N SER A 163 7.21 -22.42 -4.52
CA SER A 163 6.65 -22.14 -5.83
C SER A 163 6.51 -23.43 -6.65
N ASP A 164 6.16 -23.28 -7.93
CA ASP A 164 6.16 -24.36 -8.92
C ASP A 164 7.57 -24.76 -9.38
N VAL A 165 8.57 -23.89 -9.14
CA VAL A 165 9.97 -24.16 -9.44
C VAL A 165 10.63 -24.80 -8.23
N ALA A 166 11.27 -25.95 -8.44
CA ALA A 166 11.95 -26.67 -7.38
C ALA A 166 13.01 -25.80 -6.71
N LYS A 167 13.09 -25.87 -5.37
CA LYS A 167 14.02 -25.11 -4.52
C LYS A 167 13.77 -23.60 -4.46
N VAL A 168 12.68 -23.11 -5.03
CA VAL A 168 12.30 -21.69 -4.95
C VAL A 168 11.10 -21.52 -4.01
N PHE A 169 11.19 -20.53 -3.14
CA PHE A 169 10.17 -20.21 -2.13
C PHE A 169 9.89 -18.71 -2.16
N ALA A 170 8.65 -18.31 -1.87
CA ALA A 170 8.21 -16.93 -1.81
C ALA A 170 7.46 -16.67 -0.51
N ALA A 171 7.58 -15.45 0.04
CA ALA A 171 6.95 -15.03 1.29
C ALA A 171 6.84 -13.50 1.37
N GLY A 172 5.88 -13.00 2.15
CA GLY A 172 5.70 -11.57 2.35
C GLY A 172 5.03 -10.90 1.15
N ASP A 173 5.30 -9.61 0.94
CA ASP A 173 4.54 -8.78 0.00
C ASP A 173 4.64 -9.27 -1.46
N CYS A 174 5.75 -9.90 -1.86
CA CYS A 174 5.90 -10.46 -3.22
C CYS A 174 4.99 -11.67 -3.48
N ARG A 175 4.48 -12.32 -2.44
CA ARG A 175 3.59 -13.50 -2.51
C ARG A 175 2.15 -13.15 -2.11
N ARG A 176 1.99 -12.33 -1.07
CA ARG A 176 0.70 -11.95 -0.48
C ARG A 176 0.10 -10.70 -1.12
N GLY A 177 0.93 -9.81 -1.64
CA GLY A 177 0.60 -8.41 -1.91
C GLY A 177 0.81 -7.54 -0.67
N GLN A 178 0.64 -6.22 -0.85
CA GLN A 178 0.82 -5.22 0.20
C GLN A 178 0.07 -5.59 1.49
N SER A 179 0.81 -5.72 2.59
CA SER A 179 0.26 -6.17 3.87
C SER A 179 1.06 -5.60 5.05
N LEU A 180 0.63 -5.89 6.27
CA LEU A 180 1.34 -5.49 7.48
C LEU A 180 2.67 -6.24 7.63
N VAL A 181 3.67 -5.59 8.24
CA VAL A 181 4.98 -6.19 8.55
C VAL A 181 4.86 -7.49 9.34
N VAL A 182 3.88 -7.61 10.25
CA VAL A 182 3.64 -8.84 11.02
C VAL A 182 3.32 -10.04 10.12
N TRP A 183 2.63 -9.81 8.99
CA TRP A 183 2.37 -10.86 8.00
C TRP A 183 3.64 -11.25 7.26
N ALA A 184 4.47 -10.29 6.86
CA ALA A 184 5.75 -10.58 6.25
C ALA A 184 6.67 -11.41 7.17
N ILE A 185 6.72 -11.06 8.47
CA ILE A 185 7.46 -11.83 9.49
C ILE A 185 6.88 -13.24 9.63
N HIS A 186 5.55 -13.35 9.74
CA HIS A 186 4.87 -14.64 9.87
C HIS A 186 5.17 -15.54 8.66
N GLU A 187 4.98 -15.05 7.45
CA GLU A 187 5.24 -15.79 6.22
C GLU A 187 6.71 -16.16 6.07
N GLY A 188 7.64 -15.25 6.39
CA GLY A 188 9.07 -15.54 6.37
C GLY A 188 9.46 -16.69 7.30
N ARG A 189 8.88 -16.74 8.50
CA ARG A 189 9.11 -17.86 9.44
C ARG A 189 8.57 -19.18 8.90
N GLN A 190 7.38 -19.17 8.30
CA GLN A 190 6.79 -20.37 7.75
C GLN A 190 7.50 -20.84 6.47
N ALA A 191 7.99 -19.93 5.65
CA ALA A 191 8.84 -20.24 4.51
C ALA A 191 10.17 -20.88 4.96
N ALA A 192 10.83 -20.30 5.97
CA ALA A 192 12.05 -20.88 6.56
C ALA A 192 11.83 -22.30 7.07
N ARG A 193 10.68 -22.56 7.73
CA ARG A 193 10.27 -23.91 8.14
C ARG A 193 10.16 -24.88 6.95
N GLN A 194 9.57 -24.45 5.83
CA GLN A 194 9.46 -25.30 4.63
C GLN A 194 10.79 -25.52 3.93
N VAL A 195 11.67 -24.52 3.90
CA VAL A 195 13.04 -24.66 3.38
C VAL A 195 13.82 -25.68 4.21
N ASP A 196 13.76 -25.57 5.54
CA ASP A 196 14.40 -26.52 6.47
C ASP A 196 13.87 -27.94 6.28
N GLU A 197 12.55 -28.11 6.23
CA GLU A 197 11.90 -29.41 5.97
C GLU A 197 12.28 -29.99 4.59
N TYR A 198 12.40 -29.15 3.56
CA TYR A 198 12.81 -29.56 2.22
C TYR A 198 14.28 -30.03 2.18
N LEU A 199 15.18 -29.35 2.88
CA LEU A 199 16.61 -29.68 2.90
C LEU A 199 16.95 -30.85 3.82
N MET A 200 16.30 -30.93 4.98
CA MET A 200 16.64 -31.86 6.06
C MET A 200 15.69 -33.07 6.15
N GLY A 201 14.55 -33.03 5.46
CA GLY A 201 13.48 -34.04 5.54
C GLY A 201 12.65 -34.00 6.83
N LYS A 202 13.05 -33.18 7.80
CA LYS A 202 12.34 -32.91 9.07
C LYS A 202 12.70 -31.51 9.53
N THR A 203 11.83 -30.88 10.33
CA THR A 203 12.09 -29.55 10.89
C THR A 203 11.79 -29.50 12.39
N THR A 204 12.60 -28.74 13.13
CA THR A 204 12.34 -28.38 14.53
C THR A 204 11.81 -26.95 14.67
N LEU A 205 11.66 -26.24 13.55
CA LEU A 205 11.12 -24.89 13.53
C LEU A 205 9.61 -24.90 13.83
N ALA A 206 9.16 -23.90 14.56
CA ALA A 206 7.77 -23.76 14.97
C ALA A 206 6.84 -23.50 13.78
N GLY A 207 5.73 -24.24 13.71
CA GLY A 207 4.65 -24.03 12.76
C GLY A 207 3.76 -22.84 13.11
N PRO A 208 2.60 -22.71 12.44
CA PRO A 208 1.61 -21.68 12.76
C PRO A 208 1.21 -21.76 14.24
N GLY A 209 1.09 -20.61 14.91
CA GLY A 209 0.78 -20.55 16.33
C GLY A 209 1.93 -20.97 17.27
N GLY A 210 3.15 -21.18 16.76
CA GLY A 210 4.33 -21.48 17.59
C GLY A 210 4.48 -22.96 17.96
N ILE A 211 3.66 -23.85 17.40
CA ILE A 211 3.66 -25.28 17.73
C ILE A 211 4.81 -26.00 17.00
N VAL A 212 5.69 -26.65 17.75
CA VAL A 212 6.74 -27.51 17.18
C VAL A 212 6.22 -28.94 17.09
N THR A 213 5.98 -29.43 15.87
CA THR A 213 5.43 -30.78 15.62
C THR A 213 6.47 -31.89 15.59
N ALA A 214 7.74 -31.62 15.96
CA ALA A 214 8.78 -32.63 15.97
C ALA A 214 8.39 -33.80 16.91
N ARG A 215 8.39 -35.04 16.39
CA ARG A 215 8.21 -36.24 17.22
C ARG A 215 9.33 -36.26 18.26
N MET A 216 8.99 -36.04 19.52
CA MET A 216 9.89 -36.34 20.64
C MET A 216 10.08 -37.85 20.69
N THR A 217 11.11 -38.37 20.03
CA THR A 217 11.58 -39.73 20.29
C THR A 217 12.21 -39.73 21.67
N HIS A 218 11.41 -40.02 22.71
CA HIS A 218 11.96 -40.42 24.01
C HIS A 218 12.75 -41.72 23.77
N LYS A 219 14.08 -41.62 23.66
CA LYS A 219 14.94 -42.79 23.89
C LYS A 219 14.85 -43.10 25.39
N GLY A 220 13.86 -43.91 25.75
CA GLY A 220 13.80 -44.54 27.07
C GLY A 220 15.11 -45.28 27.29
N HIS A 221 15.93 -44.78 28.19
CA HIS A 221 17.03 -45.56 28.74
C HIS A 221 16.37 -46.56 29.69
N ARG A 222 16.40 -47.84 29.31
CA ARG A 222 16.23 -48.95 30.25
C ARG A 222 17.55 -49.20 30.95
#